data_AF-A0A7J7E757-F1
#
_entry.id   AF-A0A7J7E757-F1
#
_cell.length_a   1.000
_cell.length_b   1.000
_cell.length_c   1.000
_cell.angle_alpha   90.00
_cell.angle_beta   90.00
_cell.angle_gamma   90.00
#
_symmetry.space_group_name_H-M   'P 1'
#
loop_
_entity.id
_entity.type
_entity.pdbx_description
1 polymer ?
#
loop_
_entity_poly.entity_id
_entity_poly.type
_entity_poly.pdbx_seq_one_letter_code
_entity_poly.pdbx_strand_id
1 'polypeptide(L)'
;MSRPCALLAWTLLTLLGLGAAQEDLTSCDPIVPQREWRALASTCERRLNLPARYVVVSHTAGSPCDTPATCLKQVQNVQSYHVWNLGWCDVGYK
;
A
#
# COMPACT_ATOMS: atom_id res chain seq x y z
N MET A 1 -42.55 46.06 -1.80
CA MET A 1 -42.94 44.67 -1.47
C MET A 1 -41.90 43.75 -2.07
N SER A 2 -41.22 43.04 -1.18
CA SER A 2 -39.97 42.32 -1.38
C SER A 2 -40.11 41.20 -2.40
N ARG A 3 -39.13 41.08 -3.32
CA ARG A 3 -38.95 39.88 -4.16
C ARG A 3 -37.70 39.13 -3.69
N PRO A 4 -37.80 38.29 -2.65
CA PRO A 4 -36.69 37.53 -2.06
C PRO A 4 -36.30 36.30 -2.91
N CYS A 5 -36.40 36.38 -4.25
CA CYS A 5 -36.31 35.20 -5.12
C CYS A 5 -34.94 35.00 -5.78
N ALA A 6 -34.12 36.05 -5.90
CA ALA A 6 -32.82 35.96 -6.58
C ALA A 6 -31.69 35.44 -5.67
N LEU A 7 -31.80 35.64 -4.35
CA LEU A 7 -30.78 35.21 -3.38
C LEU A 7 -30.80 33.70 -3.14
N LEU A 8 -31.96 33.05 -3.29
CA LEU A 8 -32.12 31.61 -3.06
C LEU A 8 -31.49 30.73 -4.16
N ALA A 9 -31.42 31.23 -5.40
CA ALA A 9 -30.82 30.51 -6.52
C ALA A 9 -29.29 30.46 -6.43
N TRP A 10 -28.66 31.53 -5.95
CA TRP A 10 -27.20 31.58 -5.75
C TRP A 10 -26.74 30.76 -4.54
N THR A 11 -27.55 30.67 -3.49
CA THR A 11 -27.25 29.78 -2.35
C THR A 11 -27.32 28.30 -2.70
N LEU A 12 -28.13 27.90 -3.69
CA LEU A 12 -28.21 26.49 -4.10
C LEU A 12 -26.97 26.03 -4.88
N LEU A 13 -26.37 26.88 -5.72
CA LEU A 13 -25.16 26.52 -6.47
C LEU A 13 -23.92 26.41 -5.56
N THR A 14 -23.83 27.20 -4.49
CA THR A 14 -22.73 27.08 -3.53
C THR A 14 -22.86 25.82 -2.65
N LEU A 15 -24.09 25.40 -2.34
CA LEU A 15 -24.35 24.15 -1.60
C LEU A 15 -24.04 22.88 -2.42
N LEU A 16 -24.21 22.89 -3.75
CA LEU A 16 -23.81 21.76 -4.60
C LEU A 16 -22.29 21.67 -4.85
N GLY A 17 -21.55 22.77 -4.70
CA GLY A 17 -20.10 22.82 -4.98
C GLY A 17 -19.18 22.31 -3.87
N LEU A 18 -19.67 22.20 -2.63
CA LEU A 18 -18.88 21.66 -1.50
C LEU A 18 -19.01 20.14 -1.31
N GLY A 19 -19.85 19.48 -2.12
CA GLY A 19 -20.15 18.05 -2.01
C GLY A 19 -19.29 17.13 -2.87
N ALA A 20 -18.13 17.58 -3.37
CA ALA A 20 -17.15 16.64 -3.89
C ALA A 20 -16.46 15.98 -2.68
N ALA A 21 -16.96 14.81 -2.27
CA ALA A 21 -16.17 13.90 -1.48
C ALA A 21 -14.94 13.54 -2.32
N GLN A 22 -13.82 14.19 -2.02
CA GLN A 22 -12.51 13.74 -2.47
C GLN A 22 -12.28 12.40 -1.75
N GLU A 23 -12.65 11.30 -2.41
CA GLU A 23 -12.21 9.98 -2.02
C GLU A 23 -10.68 9.99 -2.10
N ASP A 24 -10.07 10.20 -0.94
CA ASP A 24 -8.63 10.17 -0.80
C ASP A 24 -8.17 8.72 -0.96
N LEU A 25 -7.84 8.36 -2.20
CA LEU A 25 -7.24 7.08 -2.55
C LEU A 25 -5.88 6.85 -1.85
N THR A 26 -5.41 7.76 -0.98
CA THR A 26 -4.22 7.55 -0.15
C THR A 26 -4.46 6.81 1.17
N SER A 27 -5.66 6.29 1.45
CA SER A 27 -5.83 5.27 2.50
C SER A 27 -5.42 3.87 2.01
N CYS A 28 -4.17 3.75 1.57
CA CYS A 28 -3.47 2.47 1.58
C CYS A 28 -2.48 2.56 2.74
N ASP A 29 -2.51 1.60 3.66
CA ASP A 29 -1.55 1.55 4.77
C ASP A 29 -0.12 1.77 4.24
N PRO A 30 0.71 2.54 4.95
CA PRO A 30 2.05 2.87 4.47
C PRO A 30 2.88 1.59 4.28
N ILE A 31 3.27 1.32 3.03
CA ILE A 31 4.17 0.22 2.68
C ILE A 31 5.61 0.67 2.88
N VAL A 32 6.38 -0.06 3.69
CA VAL A 32 7.83 0.17 3.85
C VAL A 32 8.57 -0.29 2.59
N PRO A 33 9.18 0.63 1.81
CA PRO A 33 9.83 0.28 0.55
C PRO A 33 11.12 -0.51 0.78
N GLN A 34 11.52 -1.30 -0.23
CA GLN A 34 12.73 -2.14 -0.18
C GLN A 34 14.00 -1.43 0.29
N ARG A 35 14.19 -0.19 -0.17
CA ARG A 35 15.35 0.64 0.21
C ARG A 35 15.41 0.91 1.72
N GLU A 36 14.27 1.02 2.40
CA GLU A 36 14.19 1.39 3.81
C GLU A 36 14.58 0.23 4.72
N TRP A 37 14.21 -1.00 4.35
CA TRP A 37 14.66 -2.20 5.06
C TRP A 37 15.97 -2.80 4.52
N ARG A 38 16.65 -2.09 3.61
CA ARG A 38 17.97 -2.44 3.04
C ARG A 38 17.97 -3.81 2.35
N ALA A 39 16.97 -4.04 1.50
CA ALA A 39 16.88 -5.23 0.68
C ALA A 39 18.12 -5.44 -0.20
N LEU A 40 18.49 -6.70 -0.40
CA LEU A 40 19.31 -7.10 -1.54
C LEU A 40 18.57 -6.77 -2.85
N ALA A 41 19.33 -6.41 -3.89
CA ALA A 41 18.76 -6.15 -5.20
C ALA A 41 18.12 -7.42 -5.79
N SER A 42 16.85 -7.31 -6.20
CA SER A 42 16.12 -8.40 -6.83
C SER A 42 16.70 -8.73 -8.21
N THR A 43 16.84 -10.01 -8.51
CA THR A 43 17.19 -10.52 -9.85
C THR A 43 15.99 -11.14 -10.57
N CYS A 44 14.77 -10.93 -10.04
CA CYS A 44 13.55 -11.50 -10.61
C CYS A 44 13.12 -10.73 -11.87
N GLU A 45 12.91 -11.45 -12.97
CA GLU A 45 12.50 -10.84 -14.26
C GLU A 45 11.00 -10.98 -14.56
N ARG A 46 10.36 -11.98 -13.95
CA ARG A 46 8.94 -12.29 -14.17
C ARG A 46 8.03 -11.24 -13.54
N ARG A 47 7.18 -10.61 -14.35
CA ARG A 47 6.12 -9.71 -13.88
C ARG A 47 4.78 -10.44 -13.74
N LEU A 48 3.94 -9.99 -12.81
CA LEU A 48 2.56 -10.44 -12.69
C LEU A 48 1.70 -9.80 -13.80
N ASN A 49 0.78 -10.58 -14.36
CA ASN A 49 -0.28 -10.04 -15.21
C ASN A 49 -1.33 -9.39 -14.32
N LEU A 50 -1.49 -8.08 -14.45
CA LEU A 50 -2.43 -7.30 -13.65
C LEU A 50 -3.75 -7.09 -14.41
N PRO A 51 -4.89 -7.00 -13.70
CA PRO A 51 -5.03 -7.14 -12.25
C PRO A 51 -4.92 -8.59 -11.78
N ALA A 52 -4.31 -8.82 -10.61
CA ALA A 52 -4.27 -10.14 -9.99
C ALA A 52 -5.68 -10.56 -9.53
N ARG A 53 -6.05 -11.80 -9.80
CA ARG A 53 -7.39 -12.34 -9.46
C ARG A 53 -7.47 -13.03 -8.10
N TYR A 54 -6.31 -13.40 -7.55
CA TYR A 54 -6.22 -14.21 -6.33
C TYR A 54 -5.17 -13.62 -5.39
N VAL A 55 -5.42 -13.74 -4.09
CA VAL A 55 -4.49 -13.43 -3.01
C VAL A 55 -4.24 -14.71 -2.23
N VAL A 56 -2.97 -15.06 -2.01
CA VAL A 56 -2.58 -16.22 -1.21
C VAL A 56 -1.96 -15.72 0.09
N VAL A 57 -2.60 -16.04 1.21
CA VAL A 57 -2.12 -15.65 2.55
C VAL A 57 -1.11 -16.67 3.04
N SER A 58 0.02 -16.19 3.57
CA SER A 58 1.09 -17.03 4.13
C SER A 58 1.57 -16.50 5.47
N HIS A 59 2.19 -17.38 6.26
CA HIS A 59 3.06 -17.00 7.36
C HIS A 59 4.53 -17.27 6.99
N THR A 60 5.48 -16.66 7.70
CA THR A 60 6.91 -16.91 7.50
C THR A 60 7.40 -18.21 8.15
N ALA A 61 6.62 -18.75 9.10
CA ALA A 61 6.98 -19.89 9.96
C ALA A 61 8.23 -19.64 10.84
N GLY A 62 8.67 -18.37 10.92
CA GLY A 62 9.76 -17.93 11.78
C GLY A 62 9.25 -17.21 13.03
N SER A 63 10.16 -16.53 13.72
CA SER A 63 9.79 -15.69 14.87
C SER A 63 8.95 -14.47 14.44
N PRO A 64 7.91 -14.11 15.22
CA PRO A 64 7.16 -12.89 14.96
C PRO A 64 7.98 -11.62 15.26
N CYS A 65 7.44 -10.48 14.87
CA CYS A 65 7.95 -9.15 15.19
C CYS A 65 6.78 -8.19 15.45
N ASP A 66 6.99 -7.17 16.26
CA ASP A 66 5.94 -6.24 16.70
C ASP A 66 6.43 -4.78 16.80
N THR A 67 7.67 -4.51 16.43
CA THR A 67 8.24 -3.15 16.36
C THR A 67 8.91 -2.92 15.02
N PRO A 68 9.01 -1.66 14.53
CA PRO A 68 9.66 -1.36 13.26
C PRO A 68 11.08 -1.95 13.15
N ALA A 69 11.87 -1.85 14.23
CA ALA A 69 13.23 -2.36 14.25
C ALA A 69 13.29 -3.90 14.18
N THR A 70 12.43 -4.60 14.93
CA THR A 70 12.40 -6.07 14.91
C THR A 70 11.87 -6.60 13.58
N CYS A 71 10.87 -5.93 12.98
CA CYS A 71 10.32 -6.33 11.68
C CYS A 71 11.28 -6.05 10.52
N LEU A 72 12.02 -4.94 10.55
CA LEU A 72 13.09 -4.67 9.60
C LEU A 72 14.15 -5.78 9.64
N LYS A 73 14.52 -6.22 10.85
CA LYS A 73 15.46 -7.33 11.00
C LYS A 73 14.87 -8.65 10.50
N GLN A 74 13.59 -8.94 10.78
CA GLN A 74 12.96 -10.17 10.32
C GLN A 74 12.85 -10.25 8.80
N VAL A 75 12.43 -9.18 8.11
CA VAL A 75 12.35 -9.20 6.64
C VAL A 75 13.72 -9.43 5.99
N GLN A 76 14.80 -8.89 6.57
CA GLN A 76 16.17 -9.18 6.14
C GLN A 76 16.55 -10.65 6.34
N ASN A 77 16.20 -11.25 7.48
CA ASN A 77 16.47 -12.66 7.75
C ASN A 77 15.73 -13.56 6.74
N VAL A 78 14.48 -13.23 6.43
CA VAL A 78 13.67 -13.96 5.45
C VAL A 78 14.25 -13.83 4.04
N GLN A 79 14.63 -12.61 3.63
CA GLN A 79 15.29 -12.41 2.33
C GLN A 79 16.62 -13.16 2.27
N SER A 80 17.43 -13.12 3.33
CA SER A 80 18.68 -13.87 3.43
C SER A 80 18.47 -15.37 3.24
N TYR A 81 17.46 -15.95 3.90
CA TYR A 81 17.16 -17.37 3.74
C TYR A 81 16.73 -17.70 2.30
N HIS A 82 15.81 -16.93 1.73
CA HIS A 82 15.34 -17.16 0.37
C HIS A 82 16.45 -17.01 -0.67
N VAL A 83 17.29 -15.98 -0.57
CA VAL A 83 18.35 -15.72 -1.55
C VAL A 83 19.55 -16.65 -1.34
N TRP A 84 20.10 -16.75 -0.12
CA TRP A 84 21.37 -17.44 0.11
C TRP A 84 21.21 -18.94 0.36
N ASN A 85 20.13 -19.37 1.03
CA ASN A 85 19.92 -20.78 1.32
C ASN A 85 19.10 -21.48 0.24
N LEU A 86 18.10 -20.81 -0.34
CA LEU A 86 17.22 -21.39 -1.36
C LEU A 86 17.58 -20.98 -2.80
N GLY A 87 18.49 -20.03 -2.99
CA GLY A 87 18.91 -19.58 -4.32
C GLY A 87 17.83 -18.84 -5.09
N TRP A 88 16.85 -18.23 -4.42
CA TRP A 88 15.78 -17.47 -5.07
C TRP A 88 16.26 -16.09 -5.51
N CYS A 89 15.57 -15.52 -6.50
CA CYS A 89 15.90 -14.20 -7.04
C CYS A 89 15.54 -13.02 -6.11
N ASP A 90 14.70 -13.26 -5.10
CA ASP A 90 14.29 -12.30 -4.06
C ASP A 90 13.48 -13.05 -2.97
N VAL A 91 12.87 -12.31 -2.05
CA VAL A 91 11.80 -12.81 -1.20
C VAL A 91 10.64 -13.40 -2.03
N GLY A 92 10.10 -14.55 -1.59
CA GLY A 92 9.09 -15.31 -2.33
C GLY A 92 7.65 -14.78 -2.25
N TYR A 93 7.36 -13.78 -1.42
CA TYR A 93 6.02 -13.16 -1.34
C TYR A 93 5.91 -12.06 -2.41
N LYS A 94 4.77 -11.99 -3.12
CA LYS A 94 4.55 -11.12 -4.28
C LYS A 94 3.24 -10.36 -4.18
#